data_AF-A0A7J4P0B0-F1
#
_entry.id   AF-A0A7J4P0B0-F1
#
_cell.length_a   1.000
_cell.length_b   1.000
_cell.length_c   1.000
_cell.angle_alpha   90.00
_cell.angle_beta   90.00
_cell.angle_gamma   90.00
#
_symmetry.space_group_name_H-M   'P 1'
#
loop_
_entity.id
_entity.type
_entity.pdbx_description
1 polymer ?
#
loop_
_entity_poly.entity_id
_entity_poly.type
_entity_poly.pdbx_seq_one_letter_code
_entity_poly.pdbx_strand_id
1 'polypeptide(L)'
;VIAGFEPLDILFAVAMICRQIKEGRGELENAYTRIVKPEGNPTALRLMDEVFDVRDAPWRGIGTISDSGLVLRDEFEDHDASKRFSFESEASYDMPHGCRCGEVLRAVCYPWDCPLFNKGCSPESPVGPCMVSHEGSCFISAKYGVEQP
;
A
#
# COMPACT_ATOMS: atom_id res chain seq x y z
N VAL A 1 6.99 -12.70 8.04
CA VAL A 1 6.89 -12.42 9.49
C VAL A 1 5.89 -11.29 9.68
N ILE A 2 4.82 -11.48 10.46
CA ILE A 2 3.90 -10.40 10.85
C ILE A 2 4.56 -9.60 11.97
N ALA A 3 4.63 -8.27 11.83
CA ALA A 3 5.35 -7.39 12.75
C ALA A 3 4.47 -6.22 13.22
N GLY A 4 4.85 -5.62 14.35
CA GLY A 4 4.31 -4.34 14.79
C GLY A 4 5.01 -3.14 14.14
N PHE A 5 4.75 -1.95 14.67
CA PHE A 5 5.23 -0.68 14.11
C PHE A 5 6.29 0.01 14.98
N GLU A 6 6.61 -0.53 16.16
CA GLU A 6 7.70 0.01 16.97
C GLU A 6 9.06 -0.31 16.33
N PRO A 7 10.09 0.53 16.52
CA PRO A 7 11.41 0.30 15.92
C PRO A 7 11.99 -1.09 16.24
N LEU A 8 11.78 -1.58 17.47
CA LEU A 8 12.22 -2.91 17.89
C LEU A 8 11.39 -4.04 17.26
N ASP A 9 10.10 -3.83 16.97
CA ASP A 9 9.28 -4.82 16.27
C ASP A 9 9.81 -5.04 14.85
N ILE A 10 10.18 -3.95 14.15
CA ILE A 10 10.74 -3.99 12.80
C ILE A 10 12.10 -4.68 12.80
N LEU A 11 13.01 -4.28 13.70
CA LEU A 11 14.34 -4.90 13.80
C LEU A 11 14.25 -6.40 14.12
N PHE A 12 13.35 -6.79 15.02
CA PHE A 12 13.14 -8.19 15.36
C PHE A 12 12.58 -8.99 14.18
N ALA A 13 11.61 -8.44 13.44
CA ALA A 13 11.08 -9.09 12.25
C ALA A 13 12.13 -9.29 11.15
N VAL A 14 12.98 -8.28 10.90
CA VAL A 14 14.12 -8.40 9.96
C VAL A 14 15.07 -9.51 10.41
N ALA A 15 15.44 -9.56 11.69
CA ALA A 15 16.31 -10.61 12.22
C ALA A 15 15.70 -12.01 12.05
N MET A 16 14.39 -12.17 12.25
CA MET A 16 13.68 -13.43 12.02
C MET A 16 13.69 -13.84 10.55
N ILE A 17 13.46 -12.91 9.62
CA ILE A 17 13.53 -13.17 8.17
C ILE A 17 14.94 -13.62 7.78
N CYS A 18 15.98 -12.90 8.24
CA CYS A 18 17.38 -13.28 8.00
C CYS A 18 17.70 -14.67 8.53
N ARG A 19 17.16 -15.04 9.70
CA ARG A 19 17.32 -16.39 10.27
C ARG A 19 16.65 -17.45 9.39
N GLN A 20 15.40 -17.22 8.95
CA GLN A 20 14.73 -18.15 8.04
C GLN A 20 15.53 -18.37 6.74
N ILE A 21 16.03 -17.30 6.13
CA ILE A 21 16.87 -17.38 4.92
C ILE A 21 18.12 -18.23 5.18
N LYS A 22 18.82 -17.99 6.30
CA LYS A 22 20.01 -18.76 6.68
C LYS A 22 19.71 -20.25 6.90
N GLU A 23 18.52 -20.57 7.40
CA GLU A 23 18.04 -21.92 7.66
C GLU A 23 17.38 -22.58 6.45
N GLY A 24 17.23 -21.87 5.32
CA GLY A 24 16.52 -22.37 4.14
C GLY A 24 15.01 -22.53 4.34
N ARG A 25 14.42 -21.77 5.28
CA ARG A 25 12.97 -21.77 5.57
C ARG A 25 12.27 -20.58 4.92
N GLY A 26 10.97 -20.73 4.68
CA GLY A 26 10.07 -19.69 4.18
C GLY A 26 8.70 -19.83 4.83
N GLU A 27 8.62 -19.54 6.13
CA GLU A 27 7.46 -19.81 6.97
C GLU A 27 6.79 -18.53 7.47
N LEU A 28 5.47 -18.60 7.67
CA LEU A 28 4.73 -17.54 8.32
C LEU A 28 4.95 -17.59 9.84
N GLU A 29 5.70 -16.63 10.37
CA GLU A 29 5.83 -16.40 11.81
C GLU A 29 5.12 -15.10 12.22
N ASN A 30 4.49 -15.10 13.39
CA ASN A 30 3.85 -13.91 13.95
C ASN A 30 4.69 -13.37 15.12
N ALA A 31 5.37 -12.24 14.91
CA ALA A 31 6.12 -11.51 15.93
C ALA A 31 5.26 -10.48 16.68
N TYR A 32 4.01 -10.27 16.24
CA TYR A 32 3.08 -9.28 16.79
C TYR A 32 1.90 -9.91 17.54
N THR A 33 2.19 -11.00 18.28
CA THR A 33 1.21 -11.82 19.01
C THR A 33 0.39 -11.06 20.05
N ARG A 34 0.90 -9.93 20.53
CA ARG A 34 0.18 -9.05 21.45
C ARG A 34 -1.09 -8.44 20.85
N ILE A 35 -1.17 -8.32 19.51
CA ILE A 35 -2.32 -7.78 18.79
C ILE A 35 -2.91 -8.81 17.82
N VAL A 36 -2.07 -9.47 17.03
CA VAL A 36 -2.54 -10.33 15.92
C VAL A 36 -2.76 -11.75 16.40
N LYS A 37 -4.01 -12.21 16.32
CA LYS A 37 -4.40 -13.60 16.61
C LYS A 37 -4.36 -14.46 15.33
N PRO A 38 -4.12 -15.78 15.43
CA PRO A 38 -4.13 -16.67 14.26
C PRO A 38 -5.42 -16.62 13.44
N GLU A 39 -6.57 -16.47 14.09
CA GLU A 39 -7.89 -16.36 13.47
C GLU A 39 -8.22 -14.95 12.95
N GLY A 40 -7.33 -13.98 13.14
CA GLY A 40 -7.57 -12.57 12.82
C GLY A 40 -8.68 -11.96 13.67
N ASN A 41 -9.54 -11.16 13.04
CA ASN A 41 -10.77 -10.65 13.65
C ASN A 41 -11.98 -11.29 12.96
N PRO A 42 -12.58 -12.35 13.54
CA PRO A 42 -13.66 -13.09 12.90
C PRO A 42 -14.88 -12.23 12.55
N THR A 43 -15.19 -11.23 13.38
CA THR A 43 -16.31 -10.32 13.13
C THR A 43 -16.04 -9.45 11.91
N ALA A 44 -14.84 -8.88 11.80
CA ALA A 44 -14.47 -8.06 10.65
C ALA A 44 -14.44 -8.90 9.35
N LEU A 45 -13.83 -10.09 9.40
CA LEU A 45 -13.77 -10.99 8.24
C LEU A 45 -15.17 -11.36 7.73
N ARG A 46 -16.10 -11.69 8.63
CA ARG A 46 -17.50 -11.99 8.26
C ARG A 46 -18.18 -10.78 7.61
N LEU A 47 -18.01 -9.58 8.15
CA LEU A 47 -18.61 -8.37 7.58
C LEU A 47 -18.02 -8.02 6.20
N MET A 48 -16.71 -8.21 6.03
CA MET A 48 -16.07 -7.99 4.72
C MET A 48 -16.62 -8.96 3.67
N ASP A 49 -16.78 -10.24 4.02
CA ASP A 49 -17.34 -11.27 3.14
C ASP A 49 -18.84 -11.05 2.85
N GLU A 50 -19.59 -10.58 3.85
CA GLU A 50 -21.02 -10.26 3.72
C GLU A 50 -21.26 -9.08 2.78
N VAL A 51 -20.41 -8.04 2.83
CA VAL A 51 -20.68 -6.77 2.14
C VAL A 51 -20.01 -6.67 0.77
N PHE A 52 -18.86 -7.32 0.57
CA PHE A 52 -18.04 -7.12 -0.62
C PHE A 52 -17.82 -8.39 -1.46
N ASP A 53 -17.71 -8.19 -2.76
CA ASP A 53 -17.20 -9.16 -3.74
C ASP A 53 -15.77 -8.80 -4.12
N VAL A 54 -14.93 -9.82 -4.34
CA VAL A 54 -13.57 -9.66 -4.85
C VAL A 54 -13.60 -9.47 -6.38
N ARG A 55 -12.81 -8.51 -6.87
CA ARG A 55 -12.65 -8.21 -8.30
C ARG A 55 -11.23 -7.80 -8.63
N ASP A 56 -10.88 -7.88 -9.90
CA ASP A 56 -9.71 -7.23 -10.46
C ASP A 56 -9.80 -5.71 -10.25
N ALA A 57 -8.70 -5.07 -9.87
CA ALA A 57 -8.69 -3.64 -9.61
C ALA A 57 -7.42 -2.95 -10.12
N PRO A 58 -7.55 -1.69 -10.61
CA PRO A 58 -6.40 -0.89 -11.00
C PRO A 58 -5.67 -0.34 -9.76
N TRP A 59 -4.36 -0.60 -9.69
CA TRP A 59 -3.45 -0.01 -8.73
C TRP A 59 -2.63 1.08 -9.42
N ARG A 60 -2.83 2.33 -9.01
CA ARG A 60 -2.22 3.52 -9.63
C ARG A 60 -0.69 3.39 -9.71
N GLY A 61 -0.14 3.46 -10.92
CA GLY A 61 1.30 3.34 -11.18
C GLY A 61 1.85 1.90 -11.21
N ILE A 62 1.00 0.89 -11.00
CA ILE A 62 1.36 -0.54 -11.06
C ILE A 62 0.62 -1.22 -12.21
N GLY A 63 -0.69 -0.97 -12.36
CA GLY A 63 -1.57 -1.60 -13.34
C GLY A 63 -2.73 -2.34 -12.67
N THR A 64 -3.51 -3.09 -13.46
CA THR A 64 -4.60 -3.93 -12.93
C THR A 64 -4.03 -5.20 -12.32
N ILE A 65 -4.42 -5.48 -11.07
CA ILE A 65 -4.03 -6.70 -10.35
C ILE A 65 -5.30 -7.54 -10.14
N SER A 66 -5.22 -8.82 -10.49
CA SER A 66 -6.35 -9.74 -10.34
C SER A 66 -6.73 -9.97 -8.88
N ASP A 67 -8.03 -10.09 -8.62
CA ASP A 67 -8.60 -10.39 -7.30
C ASP A 67 -8.06 -9.49 -6.16
N SER A 68 -7.82 -8.22 -6.45
CA SER A 68 -7.13 -7.29 -5.52
C SER A 68 -8.01 -6.14 -5.00
N GLY A 69 -9.19 -5.95 -5.58
CA GLY A 69 -10.16 -4.94 -5.16
C GLY A 69 -11.41 -5.56 -4.55
N LEU A 70 -12.17 -4.68 -3.90
CA LEU A 70 -13.46 -4.99 -3.31
C LEU A 70 -14.52 -4.07 -3.92
N VAL A 71 -15.63 -4.66 -4.34
CA VAL A 71 -16.82 -3.95 -4.80
C VAL A 71 -18.00 -4.32 -3.91
N LEU A 72 -18.95 -3.41 -3.72
CA LEU A 72 -20.16 -3.72 -2.98
C LEU A 72 -20.92 -4.83 -3.71
N ARG A 73 -21.43 -5.82 -2.98
CA ARG A 73 -22.34 -6.81 -3.53
C ARG A 73 -23.65 -6.15 -3.98
N ASP A 74 -24.37 -6.82 -4.86
CA ASP A 74 -25.61 -6.28 -5.44
C ASP A 74 -26.67 -5.99 -4.37
N GLU A 75 -26.73 -6.74 -3.26
CA GLU A 75 -27.65 -6.44 -2.16
C GLU A 75 -27.38 -5.09 -1.47
N PHE A 76 -26.17 -4.53 -1.65
CA PHE A 76 -25.73 -3.25 -1.08
C PHE A 76 -25.57 -2.16 -2.14
N GLU A 77 -26.08 -2.35 -3.36
CA GLU A 77 -25.89 -1.39 -4.46
C GLU A 77 -26.47 -0.01 -4.21
N ASP A 78 -27.50 0.08 -3.35
CA ASP A 78 -28.05 1.34 -2.85
C ASP A 78 -27.03 2.16 -2.03
N HIS A 79 -25.85 1.62 -1.73
CA HIS A 79 -24.74 2.35 -1.12
C HIS A 79 -23.59 2.65 -2.09
N ASP A 80 -23.67 2.17 -3.34
CA ASP A 80 -22.66 2.41 -4.36
C ASP A 80 -22.96 3.71 -5.13
N ALA A 81 -22.11 4.72 -4.92
CA ALA A 81 -22.24 6.00 -5.61
C ALA A 81 -22.14 5.86 -7.15
N SER A 82 -21.36 4.90 -7.66
CA SER A 82 -21.21 4.67 -9.09
C SER A 82 -22.48 4.11 -9.75
N LYS A 83 -23.31 3.39 -8.98
CA LYS A 83 -24.62 2.91 -9.44
C LYS A 83 -25.73 3.93 -9.21
N ARG A 84 -25.66 4.71 -8.11
CA ARG A 84 -26.68 5.73 -7.78
C ARG A 84 -26.59 7.00 -8.63
N PHE A 85 -25.38 7.38 -9.03
CA PHE A 85 -25.14 8.62 -9.76
C PHE A 85 -24.55 8.28 -11.12
N SER A 86 -25.17 8.77 -12.19
CA SER A 86 -24.64 8.61 -13.54
C SER A 86 -23.47 9.58 -13.75
N PHE A 87 -22.25 9.11 -13.56
CA PHE A 87 -21.03 9.82 -13.95
C PHE A 87 -20.06 8.88 -14.66
N GLU A 88 -19.32 9.43 -15.61
CA GLU A 88 -18.22 8.72 -16.25
C GLU A 88 -16.95 8.92 -15.42
N SER A 89 -16.37 7.84 -14.93
CA SER A 89 -15.04 7.86 -14.32
C SER A 89 -13.99 7.46 -15.35
N GLU A 90 -12.87 8.18 -15.40
CA GLU A 90 -11.70 7.72 -16.15
C GLU A 90 -11.19 6.40 -15.54
N ALA A 91 -11.10 5.36 -16.38
CA ALA A 91 -10.73 4.01 -15.95
C ALA A 91 -9.26 3.88 -15.54
N SER A 92 -8.40 4.83 -15.93
CA SER A 92 -6.96 4.77 -15.70
C SER A 92 -6.39 6.14 -15.34
N TYR A 93 -5.56 6.16 -14.31
CA TYR A 93 -4.75 7.31 -13.97
C TYR A 93 -3.31 7.09 -14.42
N ASP A 94 -2.83 7.91 -15.36
CA ASP A 94 -1.44 7.94 -15.74
C ASP A 94 -0.60 8.75 -14.75
N MET A 95 0.60 8.25 -14.47
CA MET A 95 1.55 8.96 -13.63
C MET A 95 1.93 10.30 -14.28
N PRO A 96 1.98 11.42 -13.53
CA PRO A 96 2.41 12.70 -14.08
C PRO A 96 3.80 12.58 -14.69
N HIS A 97 4.03 13.34 -15.76
CA HIS A 97 5.27 13.29 -16.51
C HIS A 97 6.51 13.45 -15.59
N GLY A 98 7.45 12.50 -15.69
CA GLY A 98 8.68 12.47 -14.88
C GLY A 98 8.52 11.90 -13.46
N CYS A 99 7.29 11.60 -13.03
CA CYS A 99 7.03 11.03 -11.72
C CYS A 99 7.33 9.52 -11.69
N ARG A 100 8.19 9.07 -10.76
CA ARG A 100 8.55 7.66 -10.58
C ARG A 100 7.79 6.95 -9.45
N CYS A 101 6.62 7.44 -9.01
CA CYS A 101 5.91 6.80 -7.88
C CYS A 101 5.57 5.32 -8.14
N GLY A 102 5.20 4.94 -9.36
CA GLY A 102 4.95 3.53 -9.69
C GLY A 102 6.17 2.64 -9.49
N GLU A 103 7.37 3.17 -9.66
CA GLU A 103 8.63 2.48 -9.37
C GLU A 103 8.92 2.44 -7.86
N VAL A 104 8.72 3.55 -7.16
CA VAL A 104 8.86 3.63 -5.70
C VAL A 104 7.91 2.64 -5.00
N LEU A 105 6.65 2.56 -5.43
CA LEU A 105 5.64 1.64 -4.87
C LEU A 105 6.01 0.16 -5.07
N ARG A 106 6.71 -0.16 -6.17
CA ARG A 106 7.23 -1.52 -6.44
C ARG A 106 8.61 -1.76 -5.81
N ALA A 107 9.12 -0.80 -5.05
CA ALA A 107 10.45 -0.83 -4.45
C ALA A 107 11.58 -1.08 -5.47
N VAL A 108 11.43 -0.64 -6.72
CA VAL A 108 12.50 -0.76 -7.74
C VAL A 108 13.46 0.44 -7.70
N CYS A 109 13.06 1.54 -7.07
CA CYS A 109 13.93 2.68 -6.77
C CYS A 109 13.49 3.35 -5.46
N TYR A 110 14.39 4.13 -4.87
CA TYR A 110 14.05 4.97 -3.72
C TYR A 110 13.45 6.31 -4.14
N PRO A 111 12.80 7.06 -3.23
CA PRO A 111 12.29 8.39 -3.53
C PRO A 111 13.33 9.35 -4.10
N TRP A 112 14.55 9.36 -3.55
CA TRP A 112 15.65 10.23 -4.00
C TRP A 112 16.21 9.89 -5.38
N ASP A 113 15.91 8.71 -5.93
CA ASP A 113 16.24 8.36 -7.31
C ASP A 113 15.25 8.98 -8.32
N CYS A 114 14.16 9.56 -7.84
CA CYS A 114 13.21 10.29 -8.67
C CYS A 114 13.76 11.69 -9.01
N PRO A 115 13.81 12.08 -10.30
CA PRO A 115 14.37 13.37 -10.70
C PRO A 115 13.57 14.57 -10.14
N LEU A 116 12.32 14.36 -9.73
CA LEU A 116 11.45 15.40 -9.19
C LEU A 116 11.53 15.54 -7.66
N PHE A 117 12.01 14.52 -6.95
CA PHE A 117 11.96 14.47 -5.49
C PHE A 117 12.74 15.63 -4.84
N ASN A 118 12.08 16.39 -3.97
CA ASN A 118 12.60 17.59 -3.29
C ASN A 118 13.22 18.65 -4.23
N LYS A 119 12.86 18.62 -5.51
CA LYS A 119 13.23 19.63 -6.51
C LYS A 119 11.96 20.27 -7.08
N GLY A 120 11.21 19.50 -7.87
CA GLY A 120 9.94 19.93 -8.46
C GLY A 120 8.71 19.32 -7.78
N CYS A 121 8.90 18.34 -6.89
CA CYS A 121 7.86 17.65 -6.13
C CYS A 121 8.25 17.70 -4.65
N SER A 122 7.51 18.45 -3.85
CA SER A 122 7.70 18.61 -2.39
C SER A 122 6.37 18.45 -1.65
N PRO A 123 6.36 18.34 -0.32
CA PRO A 123 5.12 18.31 0.45
C PRO A 123 4.18 19.52 0.20
N GLU A 124 4.75 20.70 -0.02
CA GLU A 124 4.01 21.95 -0.28
C GLU A 124 3.51 22.05 -1.72
N SER A 125 4.22 21.41 -2.66
CA SER A 125 3.89 21.38 -4.08
C SER A 125 4.07 19.96 -4.65
N PRO A 126 3.15 19.03 -4.32
CA PRO A 126 3.30 17.64 -4.69
C PRO A 126 2.93 17.40 -6.16
N VAL A 127 3.77 16.67 -6.88
CA VAL A 127 3.48 16.20 -8.25
C VAL A 127 2.83 14.82 -8.23
N GLY A 128 3.42 13.88 -7.48
CA GLY A 128 2.98 12.48 -7.43
C GLY A 128 2.20 12.13 -6.17
N PRO A 129 1.38 11.06 -6.20
CA PRO A 129 0.58 10.63 -5.06
C PRO A 129 1.42 10.25 -3.84
N CYS A 130 2.62 9.68 -4.04
CA CYS A 130 3.49 9.33 -2.91
C CYS A 130 4.03 10.56 -2.15
N MET A 131 3.92 11.77 -2.71
CA MET A 131 4.25 13.01 -2.01
C MET A 131 3.02 13.66 -1.34
N VAL A 132 1.80 13.28 -1.75
CA VAL A 132 0.54 13.76 -1.14
C VAL A 132 0.15 12.90 0.07
N SER A 133 0.25 11.58 -0.06
CA SER A 133 -0.17 10.66 0.99
C SER A 133 0.77 10.73 2.20
N HIS A 134 0.19 10.77 3.41
CA HIS A 134 0.96 10.70 4.66
C HIS A 134 1.70 9.37 4.83
N GLU A 135 1.21 8.31 4.18
CA GLU A 135 1.84 6.99 4.13
C GLU A 135 2.77 6.83 2.92
N GLY A 136 2.84 7.83 2.04
CA GLY A 136 3.66 7.78 0.84
C GLY A 136 5.14 7.85 1.16
N SER A 137 5.93 6.93 0.61
CA SER A 137 7.38 6.87 0.86
C SER A 137 8.10 8.18 0.50
N CYS A 138 7.66 8.88 -0.56
CA CYS A 138 8.24 10.19 -0.90
C CYS A 138 7.94 11.24 0.17
N PHE A 139 6.69 11.35 0.63
CA PHE A 139 6.33 12.28 1.69
C PHE A 139 7.11 12.00 2.97
N ILE A 140 7.21 10.72 3.38
CA ILE A 140 7.96 10.30 4.57
C ILE A 140 9.44 10.66 4.42
N SER A 141 10.08 10.32 3.30
CA SER A 141 11.48 10.67 3.06
C SER A 141 11.72 12.18 3.07
N ALA A 142 10.84 12.97 2.45
CA ALA A 142 10.95 14.43 2.44
C ALA A 142 10.78 15.01 3.85
N LYS A 143 9.79 14.54 4.60
CA LYS A 143 9.47 15.01 5.96
C LYS A 143 10.62 14.78 6.95
N TYR A 144 11.32 13.65 6.83
CA TYR A 144 12.41 13.28 7.74
C TYR A 144 13.80 13.55 7.18
N GLY A 145 13.91 14.21 6.01
CA GLY A 145 15.19 14.60 5.41
C GLY A 145 16.05 13.42 4.96
N VAL A 146 15.44 12.34 4.46
CA VAL A 146 16.17 11.17 3.96
C VAL A 146 16.62 11.41 2.53
N GLU A 147 17.94 11.42 2.33
CA GLU A 147 18.61 11.58 1.03
C GLU A 147 19.44 10.33 0.68
N GLN A 148 20.06 10.31 -0.51
CA GLN A 148 21.00 9.23 -0.86
C GLN A 148 22.09 9.11 0.23
N PRO A 149 22.35 7.89 0.75
CA PRO A 149 23.45 7.66 1.67
C PRO A 149 24.82 7.83 1.00
#